data_AF-A0A2S4UK27-F1
#
_entry.id   AF-A0A2S4UK27-F1
#
_cell.length_a   1.000
_cell.length_b   1.000
_cell.length_c   1.000
_cell.angle_alpha   90.00
_cell.angle_beta   90.00
_cell.angle_gamma   90.00
#
_symmetry.space_group_name_H-M   'P 1'
#
loop_
_entity.id
_entity.type
_entity.pdbx_description
1 polymer ?
#
loop_
_entity_poly.entity_id
_entity_poly.type
_entity_poly.pdbx_seq_one_letter_code
_entity_poly.pdbx_strand_id
1 'polypeptide(L)'
;MQLSRMPSSETQRVKLVQNVFARSITNVSKPVDAQTLAEAFPYADEKMLEALAIQTKNLVTHYANGRWKEFAEAASFEELCKQFDHLEREAIERIQAGVKPAIITRDPKLSIPPLLLKTLDNLETLSINEIERLEADFKNRTQQIQSTAEEWGKVLP
;
A
#
# COMPACT_ATOMS: atom_id res chain seq x y z
N MET A 1 -13.39 12.79 -22.51
CA MET A 1 -13.94 12.72 -21.14
C MET A 1 -13.17 13.72 -20.29
N GLN A 2 -13.80 14.82 -19.87
CA GLN A 2 -13.19 15.78 -18.94
C GLN A 2 -13.28 15.20 -17.53
N LEU A 3 -12.15 14.78 -16.96
CA LEU A 3 -12.04 14.49 -15.54
C LEU A 3 -12.02 15.82 -14.80
N SER A 4 -13.16 16.17 -14.22
CA SER A 4 -13.36 17.32 -13.35
C SER A 4 -12.26 17.39 -12.29
N ARG A 5 -11.68 18.59 -12.12
CA ARG A 5 -10.76 18.96 -11.03
C ARG A 5 -11.26 18.38 -9.70
N MET A 6 -10.58 17.35 -9.18
CA MET A 6 -10.93 16.79 -7.87
C MET A 6 -10.39 17.70 -6.76
N PRO A 7 -11.19 17.97 -5.71
CA PRO A 7 -10.77 18.82 -4.62
C PRO A 7 -9.65 18.14 -3.82
N SER A 8 -8.55 18.86 -3.61
CA SER A 8 -7.46 18.41 -2.73
C SER A 8 -7.94 18.42 -1.29
N SER A 9 -8.04 17.26 -0.66
CA SER A 9 -8.05 17.18 0.78
C SER A 9 -7.52 15.81 1.18
N GLU A 10 -6.31 15.78 1.71
CA GLU A 10 -5.65 14.60 2.32
C GLU A 10 -6.44 13.99 3.50
N THR A 11 -7.61 14.54 3.81
CA THR A 11 -8.54 14.08 4.84
C THR A 11 -9.84 13.51 4.26
N GLN A 12 -9.96 13.34 2.94
CA GLN A 12 -11.23 12.95 2.31
C GLN A 12 -11.63 11.53 2.70
N ARG A 13 -10.73 10.55 2.58
CA ARG A 13 -11.07 9.15 2.88
C ARG A 13 -11.35 8.94 4.37
N VAL A 14 -10.60 9.61 5.25
CA VAL A 14 -10.80 9.57 6.71
C VAL A 14 -12.22 10.00 7.08
N LYS A 15 -12.66 11.15 6.57
CA LYS A 15 -14.02 11.67 6.83
C LYS A 15 -15.10 10.77 6.26
N LEU A 16 -14.90 10.22 5.06
CA LEU A 16 -15.86 9.30 4.44
C LEU A 16 -16.06 8.06 5.30
N VAL A 17 -14.97 7.44 5.79
CA VAL A 17 -15.06 6.25 6.65
C VAL A 17 -15.70 6.58 7.98
N GLN A 18 -15.35 7.72 8.60
CA GLN A 18 -15.99 8.19 9.83
C GLN A 18 -17.51 8.36 9.66
N ASN A 19 -17.95 8.94 8.54
CA ASN A 19 -19.38 9.12 8.23
C ASN A 19 -20.10 7.78 8.07
N VAL A 20 -19.49 6.81 7.37
CA VAL A 20 -20.05 5.47 7.20
C VAL A 20 -20.15 4.75 8.54
N PHE A 21 -19.14 4.88 9.40
CA PHE A 21 -19.14 4.29 10.73
C PHE A 21 -20.23 4.88 11.62
N ALA A 22 -20.34 6.22 11.67
CA ALA A 22 -21.38 6.91 12.43
C ALA A 22 -22.79 6.49 11.97
N ARG A 23 -23.01 6.38 10.65
CA ARG A 23 -24.27 5.89 10.10
C ARG A 23 -24.57 4.44 10.51
N SER A 24 -23.54 3.60 10.57
CA SER A 24 -23.67 2.20 10.96
C SER A 24 -24.10 2.06 12.42
N ILE A 25 -23.51 2.84 13.33
CA ILE A 25 -23.93 2.90 14.74
C ILE A 25 -25.41 3.31 14.85
N THR A 26 -25.81 4.34 14.12
CA THR A 26 -27.21 4.79 14.10
C THR A 26 -28.15 3.70 13.58
N ASN A 27 -27.77 2.99 12.52
CA ASN A 27 -28.61 1.92 11.96
C ASN A 27 -28.78 0.73 12.91
N VAL A 28 -27.71 0.33 13.61
CA VAL A 28 -27.75 -0.78 14.59
C VAL A 28 -28.57 -0.40 15.82
N SER A 29 -28.53 0.87 16.23
CA SER A 29 -29.25 1.35 17.41
C SER A 29 -30.68 1.81 17.12
N LYS A 30 -31.04 2.02 15.84
CA LYS A 30 -32.39 2.38 15.39
C LYS A 30 -33.52 1.48 15.91
N PRO A 31 -33.42 0.13 15.84
CA PRO A 31 -34.49 -0.76 16.29
C PRO A 31 -34.62 -0.83 17.82
N VAL A 32 -33.77 -0.15 18.60
CA VAL A 32 -33.93 -0.08 20.05
C VAL A 32 -34.89 1.07 20.34
N ASP A 33 -36.14 0.81 20.62
CA ASP A 33 -37.14 1.83 20.96
C ASP A 33 -38.11 1.31 22.03
N ALA A 34 -38.99 2.18 22.54
CA ALA A 34 -39.90 1.80 23.60
C ALA A 34 -40.83 0.65 23.18
N GLN A 35 -41.25 0.63 21.90
CA GLN A 35 -42.15 -0.39 21.37
C GLN A 35 -41.50 -1.77 21.32
N THR A 36 -40.30 -1.86 20.76
CA THR A 36 -39.52 -3.10 20.70
C THR A 36 -39.10 -3.59 22.09
N LEU A 37 -38.79 -2.68 23.01
CA LEU A 37 -38.48 -3.04 24.38
C LEU A 37 -39.72 -3.50 25.17
N ALA A 38 -40.91 -3.01 24.86
CA ALA A 38 -42.15 -3.44 25.52
C ALA A 38 -42.41 -4.96 25.37
N GLU A 39 -41.96 -5.57 24.26
CA GLU A 39 -42.05 -7.02 24.05
C GLU A 39 -41.26 -7.82 25.11
N ALA A 40 -40.13 -7.27 25.57
CA ALA A 40 -39.28 -7.86 26.59
C ALA A 40 -39.65 -7.42 28.02
N PHE A 41 -40.30 -6.25 28.17
CA PHE A 41 -40.65 -5.64 29.45
C PHE A 41 -42.15 -5.32 29.52
N PRO A 42 -43.04 -6.33 29.60
CA PRO A 42 -44.49 -6.15 29.46
C PRO A 42 -45.16 -5.37 30.61
N TYR A 43 -44.46 -5.16 31.73
CA TYR A 43 -44.96 -4.43 32.90
C TYR A 43 -44.28 -3.07 33.13
N ALA A 44 -43.35 -2.68 32.26
CA ALA A 44 -42.69 -1.37 32.35
C ALA A 44 -43.61 -0.28 31.80
N ASP A 45 -43.53 0.92 32.37
CA ASP A 45 -44.23 2.08 31.82
C ASP A 45 -43.49 2.61 30.58
N GLU A 46 -44.21 3.35 29.75
CA GLU A 46 -43.67 3.90 28.49
C GLU A 46 -42.48 4.82 28.74
N LYS A 47 -42.51 5.61 29.82
CA LYS A 47 -41.43 6.53 30.19
C LYS A 47 -40.14 5.81 30.60
N MET A 48 -40.22 4.71 31.35
CA MET A 48 -39.05 3.89 31.67
C MET A 48 -38.48 3.25 30.41
N LEU A 49 -39.35 2.78 29.50
CA LEU A 49 -38.93 2.16 28.24
C LEU A 49 -38.24 3.17 27.30
N GLU A 50 -38.75 4.40 27.19
CA GLU A 50 -38.10 5.49 26.45
C GLU A 50 -36.73 5.84 27.05
N ALA A 51 -36.67 5.99 28.37
CA ALA A 51 -35.42 6.28 29.07
C ALA A 51 -34.39 5.15 28.86
N LEU A 52 -34.83 3.90 28.94
CA LEU A 52 -34.00 2.72 28.70
C LEU A 52 -33.49 2.68 27.25
N ALA A 53 -34.36 2.97 26.27
CA ALA A 53 -33.97 3.04 24.87
C ALA A 53 -32.90 4.11 24.63
N ILE A 54 -33.08 5.32 25.19
CA ILE A 54 -32.11 6.42 25.07
C ILE A 54 -30.78 6.03 25.71
N GLN A 55 -30.80 5.50 26.94
CA GLN A 55 -29.57 5.09 27.63
C GLN A 55 -28.83 3.99 26.86
N THR A 56 -29.57 3.01 26.33
CA THR A 56 -28.99 1.92 25.54
C THR A 56 -28.33 2.45 24.26
N LYS A 57 -29.01 3.35 23.52
CA LYS A 57 -28.43 4.00 22.33
C LYS A 57 -27.16 4.76 22.65
N ASN A 58 -27.17 5.52 23.75
CA ASN A 58 -26.01 6.29 24.19
C ASN A 58 -24.84 5.37 24.56
N LEU A 59 -25.10 4.29 25.28
CA LEU A 59 -24.08 3.31 25.66
C LEU A 59 -23.46 2.64 24.43
N VAL A 60 -24.29 2.14 23.51
CA VAL A 60 -23.84 1.50 22.26
C VAL A 60 -22.98 2.48 21.45
N THR A 61 -23.44 3.72 21.31
CA THR A 61 -22.70 4.77 20.59
C THR A 61 -21.36 5.08 21.24
N HIS A 62 -21.34 5.27 22.55
CA HIS A 62 -20.12 5.56 23.31
C HIS A 62 -19.10 4.42 23.19
N TYR A 63 -19.54 3.18 23.40
CA TYR A 63 -18.68 2.01 23.32
C TYR A 63 -18.13 1.80 21.90
N ALA A 64 -18.98 1.89 20.87
CA ALA A 64 -18.55 1.72 19.48
C ALA A 64 -17.51 2.78 19.07
N ASN A 65 -17.72 4.04 19.46
CA ASN A 65 -16.75 5.11 19.19
C ASN A 65 -15.43 4.91 19.94
N GLY A 66 -15.48 4.49 21.22
CA GLY A 66 -14.27 4.18 21.99
C GLY A 66 -13.44 3.07 21.36
N ARG A 67 -14.09 1.94 21.04
CA ARG A 67 -13.43 0.79 20.37
C ARG A 67 -12.88 1.13 19.00
N TRP A 68 -13.61 1.92 18.21
CA TRP A 68 -13.12 2.41 16.92
C TRP A 68 -11.88 3.26 17.08
N LYS A 69 -11.85 4.18 18.06
CA LYS A 69 -10.69 5.04 18.31
C LYS A 69 -9.45 4.21 18.65
N GLU A 70 -9.57 3.27 19.59
CA GLU A 70 -8.47 2.36 19.97
C GLU A 70 -7.93 1.58 18.76
N PHE A 71 -8.84 1.03 17.95
CA PHE A 71 -8.47 0.29 16.74
C PHE A 71 -7.79 1.19 15.70
N ALA A 72 -8.35 2.36 15.43
CA ALA A 72 -7.85 3.29 14.43
C ALA A 72 -6.44 3.79 14.79
N GLU A 73 -6.18 4.04 16.07
CA GLU A 73 -4.86 4.39 16.57
C GLU A 73 -3.87 3.21 16.43
N ALA A 74 -4.25 2.02 16.90
CA ALA A 74 -3.39 0.83 16.82
C ALA A 74 -3.03 0.43 15.38
N ALA A 75 -3.96 0.61 14.45
CA ALA A 75 -3.77 0.29 13.04
C ALA A 75 -3.14 1.44 12.23
N SER A 76 -2.85 2.59 12.84
CA SER A 76 -2.42 3.80 12.12
C SER A 76 -3.37 4.14 10.95
N PHE A 77 -4.67 3.98 11.17
CA PHE A 77 -5.69 4.01 10.12
C PHE A 77 -5.74 5.34 9.36
N GLU A 78 -5.56 6.46 10.08
CA GLU A 78 -5.55 7.78 9.46
C GLU A 78 -4.38 7.94 8.49
N GLU A 79 -3.21 7.42 8.87
CA GLU A 79 -2.00 7.45 8.04
C GLU A 79 -2.18 6.59 6.79
N LEU A 80 -2.75 5.39 6.92
CA LEU A 80 -3.10 4.56 5.77
C LEU A 80 -4.05 5.30 4.82
N CYS A 81 -5.09 5.96 5.34
CA CYS A 81 -6.01 6.74 4.50
C CYS A 81 -5.29 7.85 3.72
N LYS A 82 -4.38 8.57 4.38
CA LYS A 82 -3.56 9.62 3.74
C LYS A 82 -2.65 9.05 2.65
N GLN A 83 -2.01 7.91 2.91
CA GLN A 83 -1.15 7.24 1.93
C GLN A 83 -1.95 6.79 0.70
N PHE A 84 -3.14 6.23 0.89
CA PHE A 84 -4.01 5.91 -0.24
C PHE A 84 -4.46 7.17 -1.01
N ASP A 85 -4.79 8.28 -0.32
CA ASP A 85 -5.18 9.53 -0.98
C ASP A 85 -4.01 10.12 -1.80
N HIS A 86 -2.78 9.93 -1.33
CA HIS A 86 -1.58 10.32 -2.04
C HIS A 86 -1.32 9.44 -3.28
N LEU A 87 -1.33 8.11 -3.10
CA LEU A 87 -1.09 7.16 -4.19
C LEU A 87 -2.14 7.26 -5.31
N GLU A 88 -3.40 7.47 -4.95
CA GLU A 88 -4.47 7.67 -5.93
C GLU A 88 -4.24 8.94 -6.76
N ARG A 89 -3.84 10.04 -6.12
CA ARG A 89 -3.49 11.29 -6.81
C ARG A 89 -2.32 11.11 -7.75
N GLU A 90 -1.24 10.50 -7.27
CA GLU A 90 -0.05 10.24 -8.09
C GLU A 90 -0.38 9.35 -9.29
N ALA A 91 -1.19 8.31 -9.09
CA ALA A 91 -1.63 7.43 -10.17
C ALA A 91 -2.45 8.20 -11.22
N ILE A 92 -3.36 9.08 -10.80
CA ILE A 92 -4.15 9.93 -11.71
C ILE A 92 -3.23 10.86 -12.51
N GLU A 93 -2.28 11.53 -11.86
CA GLU A 93 -1.32 12.43 -12.50
C GLU A 93 -0.46 11.69 -13.54
N ARG A 94 0.03 10.49 -13.21
CA ARG A 94 0.79 9.64 -14.14
C ARG A 94 -0.04 9.23 -15.36
N ILE A 95 -1.30 8.84 -15.16
CA ILE A 95 -2.21 8.48 -16.26
C ILE A 95 -2.48 9.69 -17.16
N GLN A 96 -2.68 10.88 -16.57
CA GLN A 96 -2.86 12.11 -17.32
C GLN A 96 -1.60 12.51 -18.12
N ALA A 97 -0.42 12.20 -17.60
CA ALA A 97 0.86 12.35 -18.30
C ALA A 97 1.10 11.29 -19.40
N GLY A 98 0.13 10.38 -19.64
CA GLY A 98 0.22 9.35 -20.67
C GLY A 98 0.96 8.07 -20.26
N VAL A 99 1.33 7.94 -18.98
CA VAL A 99 1.93 6.71 -18.45
C VAL A 99 0.85 5.62 -18.36
N LYS A 100 1.09 4.48 -19.00
CA LYS A 100 0.17 3.33 -18.92
C LYS A 100 0.22 2.72 -17.51
N PRO A 101 -0.92 2.37 -16.90
CA PRO A 101 -0.94 1.66 -15.63
C PRO A 101 -0.12 0.36 -15.72
N ALA A 102 0.68 0.09 -14.69
CA ALA A 102 1.38 -1.17 -14.59
C ALA A 102 0.34 -2.31 -14.48
N ILE A 103 0.45 -3.31 -15.36
CA ILE A 103 -0.38 -4.51 -15.25
C ILE A 103 0.16 -5.31 -14.08
N ILE A 104 -0.57 -5.34 -12.97
CA ILE A 104 -0.27 -6.22 -11.85
C ILE A 104 -0.65 -7.64 -12.30
N THR A 105 0.36 -8.42 -12.65
CA THR A 105 0.21 -9.83 -13.00
C THR A 105 0.68 -10.68 -11.82
N ARG A 106 0.07 -11.86 -11.64
CA ARG A 106 0.50 -12.85 -10.64
C ARG A 106 1.83 -13.52 -11.02
N ASP A 107 2.38 -13.23 -12.19
CA ASP A 107 3.70 -13.66 -12.61
C ASP A 107 4.79 -12.85 -11.87
N PRO A 108 5.55 -13.46 -10.95
CA PRO A 108 6.62 -12.80 -10.21
C PRO A 108 7.71 -12.19 -11.11
N LYS A 109 7.84 -12.67 -12.36
CA LYS A 109 8.83 -12.17 -13.33
C LYS A 109 8.42 -10.87 -14.02
N LEU A 110 7.12 -10.55 -14.03
CA LEU A 110 6.57 -9.32 -14.63
C LEU A 110 6.27 -8.24 -13.57
N SER A 111 6.35 -8.60 -12.29
CA SER A 111 6.19 -7.74 -11.12
C SER A 111 7.53 -7.54 -10.42
N ILE A 112 8.58 -7.14 -11.14
CA ILE A 112 9.82 -6.73 -10.48
C ILE A 112 9.66 -5.27 -10.04
N PRO A 113 9.62 -4.97 -8.72
CA PRO A 113 9.69 -3.60 -8.22
C PRO A 113 10.77 -2.80 -8.96
N PRO A 114 10.51 -1.56 -9.39
CA PRO A 114 11.47 -0.74 -10.14
C PRO A 114 12.86 -0.65 -9.47
N LEU A 115 12.90 -0.71 -8.13
CA LEU A 115 14.14 -0.76 -7.36
C LEU A 115 14.95 -2.04 -7.62
N LEU A 116 14.30 -3.20 -7.73
CA LEU A 116 14.95 -4.47 -8.04
C LEU A 116 15.41 -4.53 -9.49
N LEU A 117 14.67 -3.96 -10.45
CA LEU A 117 15.14 -3.80 -11.84
C LEU A 117 16.43 -2.98 -11.88
N LYS A 118 16.45 -1.81 -11.22
CA LYS A 118 17.66 -0.97 -11.15
C LYS A 118 18.86 -1.69 -10.51
N THR A 119 18.62 -2.52 -9.49
CA THR A 119 19.69 -3.32 -8.88
C THR A 119 20.21 -4.39 -9.83
N LEU A 120 19.31 -5.04 -10.59
CA LEU A 120 19.67 -6.04 -11.60
C LEU A 120 20.47 -5.41 -12.75
N ASP A 121 20.04 -4.26 -13.28
CA ASP A 121 20.74 -3.54 -14.35
C ASP A 121 22.17 -3.12 -13.92
N ASN A 122 22.31 -2.65 -12.67
CA ASN A 122 23.62 -2.30 -12.11
C ASN A 122 24.53 -3.53 -11.96
N LEU A 123 23.97 -4.66 -11.50
CA LEU A 123 24.70 -5.92 -11.37
C LEU A 123 25.14 -6.47 -12.73
N GLU A 124 24.26 -6.40 -13.73
CA GLU A 124 24.57 -6.80 -15.10
C GLU A 124 25.72 -5.95 -15.68
N THR A 125 25.64 -4.62 -15.53
CA THR A 125 26.70 -3.70 -15.97
C THR A 125 28.04 -3.99 -15.29
N LEU A 126 28.04 -4.23 -13.98
CA LEU A 126 29.26 -4.58 -13.24
C LEU A 126 29.85 -5.92 -13.71
N SER A 127 28.99 -6.91 -13.97
CA SER A 127 29.44 -8.23 -14.44
C SER A 127 30.05 -8.15 -15.83
N ILE A 128 29.46 -7.38 -16.75
CA ILE A 128 30.00 -7.18 -18.10
C ILE A 128 31.37 -6.52 -18.02
N ASN A 129 31.51 -5.44 -17.25
CA ASN A 129 32.79 -4.74 -17.11
C ASN A 129 33.90 -5.64 -16.52
N GLU A 130 33.55 -6.51 -15.56
CA GLU A 130 34.52 -7.44 -14.97
C GLU A 130 34.92 -8.54 -15.97
N ILE A 131 33.99 -9.04 -16.78
CA ILE A 131 34.28 -9.98 -17.86
C ILE A 131 35.22 -9.34 -18.89
N GLU A 132 34.93 -8.13 -19.36
CA GLU A 132 35.78 -7.41 -20.32
C GLU A 132 37.19 -7.18 -19.77
N ARG A 133 37.30 -6.84 -18.49
CA ARG A 133 38.60 -6.68 -17.81
C ARG A 133 39.39 -7.99 -17.80
N LEU A 134 38.74 -9.09 -17.45
CA LEU A 134 39.37 -10.41 -17.40
C LEU A 134 39.79 -10.88 -18.80
N GLU A 135 38.96 -10.67 -19.82
CA GLU A 135 39.31 -11.00 -21.21
C GLU A 135 40.54 -10.23 -21.69
N ALA A 136 40.63 -8.93 -21.36
CA ALA A 136 41.80 -8.12 -21.68
C ALA A 136 43.08 -8.64 -20.99
N ASP A 137 42.99 -9.02 -19.71
CA ASP A 137 44.12 -9.58 -18.96
C ASP A 137 44.56 -10.93 -19.55
N PHE A 138 43.61 -11.83 -19.83
CA PHE A 138 43.89 -13.12 -20.45
C PHE A 138 44.58 -12.96 -21.81
N LYS A 139 44.12 -12.02 -22.64
CA LYS A 139 44.72 -11.74 -23.95
C LYS A 139 46.17 -11.25 -23.80
N ASN A 140 46.42 -10.33 -22.87
CA ASN A 140 47.76 -9.81 -22.61
C ASN A 140 48.72 -10.90 -22.12
N ARG A 141 48.28 -11.73 -21.16
CA ARG A 141 49.09 -12.86 -20.66
C ARG A 141 49.37 -13.90 -21.74
N THR A 142 48.40 -14.18 -22.62
CA THR A 142 48.59 -15.08 -23.75
C THR A 142 49.65 -14.56 -24.72
N GLN A 143 49.64 -13.26 -25.03
CA GLN A 143 50.66 -12.62 -25.87
C GLN A 143 52.04 -12.66 -25.22
N GLN A 144 52.14 -12.43 -23.91
CA GLN A 144 53.40 -12.55 -23.18
C GLN A 144 53.96 -13.97 -23.26
N ILE A 145 53.13 -15.00 -23.04
CA ILE A 145 53.54 -16.40 -23.15
C ILE A 145 54.03 -16.72 -24.56
N GLN A 146 53.31 -16.28 -25.60
CA GLN A 146 53.74 -16.46 -26.99
C GLN A 146 55.08 -15.78 -27.26
N SER A 147 55.25 -14.52 -26.85
CA SER A 147 56.51 -13.79 -27.00
C SER A 147 57.66 -14.48 -26.28
N THR A 148 57.44 -14.96 -25.05
CA THR A 148 58.46 -15.70 -24.30
C THR A 148 58.78 -17.03 -25.00
N ALA A 149 57.78 -17.79 -25.45
CA ALA A 149 58.01 -19.04 -26.17
C ALA A 149 58.83 -18.82 -27.47
N GLU A 150 58.53 -17.75 -28.22
CA GLU A 150 59.29 -17.36 -29.41
C GLU A 150 60.74 -16.96 -29.09
N GLU A 151 60.98 -16.26 -27.98
CA GLU A 151 62.33 -15.93 -27.53
C GLU A 151 63.13 -17.20 -27.20
N TRP A 152 62.56 -18.12 -26.41
CA TRP A 152 63.21 -19.37 -26.05
C TRP A 152 63.52 -20.23 -27.28
N GLY A 153 62.64 -20.26 -28.28
CA GLY A 153 62.88 -20.94 -29.56
C GLY A 153 64.05 -20.39 -30.36
N LYS A 154 64.51 -19.16 -30.11
CA LYS A 154 65.70 -18.56 -30.76
C LYS A 154 67.01 -18.86 -30.05
N VAL A 155 66.96 -19.23 -28.76
CA VAL A 155 68.16 -19.48 -27.93
C VAL A 155 68.43 -20.97 -27.69
N LEU A 156 67.45 -21.83 -28.00
CA LEU A 156 67.62 -23.28 -27.98
C LEU A 156 68.37 -23.73 -29.25
N PRO A 157 69.46 -24.52 -29.11
CA PRO A 157 70.30 -24.97 -30.22
C PRO A 157 69.61 -25.97 -31.16
#